data_AF-A0A0H5CIH9-F1
#
_entry.id   AF-A0A0H5CIH9-F1
#
_cell.length_a   1.000
_cell.length_b   1.000
_cell.length_c   1.000
_cell.angle_alpha   90.00
_cell.angle_beta   90.00
_cell.angle_gamma   90.00
#
_symmetry.space_group_name_H-M   'P 1'
#
loop_
_entity.id
_entity.type
_entity.pdbx_description
1 polymer ?
#
loop_
_entity_poly.entity_id
_entity_poly.type
_entity_poly.pdbx_seq_one_letter_code
_entity_poly.pdbx_strand_id
1 'polypeptide(L)'
;MVNYISVFATVLLLHAGYSSYEYTNFVKTHRSSIPFPNDIALEVGLSMLLYLVSVLLLPRGNKELSLVDDGRVVSRGLLRPILMRDAVVEDEIKGANVMFKPVETRVGFIDILRLRREFAAWEEEQEGARESAGESGSAGESDNTEKSGSAEKSDNTEKSSITGEPQEKSDTKTKANGPHKKKT
;
A
#
# COMPACT_ATOMS: atom_id res chain seq x y z
N MET A 1 12.51 10.17 -5.03
CA MET A 1 13.65 11.07 -5.29
C MET A 1 14.79 10.63 -4.42
N VAL A 2 15.94 10.30 -5.02
CA VAL A 2 17.13 9.90 -4.26
C VAL A 2 17.67 11.16 -3.56
N ASN A 3 17.88 11.09 -2.25
CA ASN A 3 18.44 12.20 -1.51
C ASN A 3 19.97 12.17 -1.64
N TYR A 4 20.49 12.91 -2.62
CA TYR A 4 21.92 12.97 -2.92
C TYR A 4 22.78 13.36 -1.71
N ILE A 5 22.22 14.15 -0.78
CA ILE A 5 22.90 14.57 0.45
C ILE A 5 23.16 13.35 1.35
N SER A 6 22.18 12.44 1.49
CA SER A 6 22.36 11.21 2.27
C SER A 6 23.42 10.30 1.67
N VAL A 7 23.43 10.12 0.35
CA VAL A 7 24.41 9.28 -0.35
C VAL A 7 25.81 9.86 -0.15
N PHE A 8 25.96 11.16 -0.36
CA PHE A 8 27.25 11.84 -0.15
C PHE A 8 27.73 11.74 1.31
N ALA A 9 26.84 11.94 2.28
CA ALA A 9 27.16 11.78 3.70
C ALA A 9 27.61 10.35 4.04
N THR A 10 26.95 9.32 3.48
CA THR A 10 27.35 7.92 3.69
C THR A 10 28.70 7.59 3.07
N VAL A 11 29.02 8.15 1.89
CA VAL A 11 30.33 7.96 1.24
C VAL A 11 31.43 8.62 2.05
N LEU A 12 31.21 9.85 2.55
CA LEU A 12 32.16 10.53 3.44
C LEU A 12 32.37 9.75 4.75
N LEU A 13 31.29 9.26 5.37
CA LEU A 13 31.39 8.47 6.59
C LEU A 13 32.16 7.16 6.38
N LEU A 14 31.94 6.50 5.24
CA LEU A 14 32.68 5.30 4.85
C LEU A 14 34.17 5.62 4.65
N HIS A 15 34.47 6.73 3.97
CA HIS A 15 35.84 7.19 3.75
C HIS A 15 36.57 7.46 5.06
N ALA A 16 35.96 8.24 5.96
CA ALA A 16 36.53 8.52 7.28
C ALA A 16 36.67 7.25 8.14
N GLY A 17 35.72 6.32 8.02
CA GLY A 17 35.77 5.01 8.66
C GLY A 17 36.95 4.16 8.17
N TYR A 18 37.22 4.18 6.87
CA TYR A 18 38.37 3.50 6.27
C TYR A 18 39.69 4.14 6.72
N SER A 19 39.79 5.47 6.68
CA SER A 19 40.97 6.22 7.18
C SER A 19 41.25 5.93 8.66
N SER A 20 40.20 5.87 9.49
CA SER A 20 40.31 5.51 10.91
C SER A 20 40.81 4.08 11.12
N TYR A 21 40.35 3.14 10.29
CA TYR A 21 40.79 1.75 10.30
C TYR A 21 42.28 1.62 9.96
N GLU A 22 42.74 2.27 8.88
CA GLU A 22 44.16 2.28 8.51
C GLU A 22 45.03 2.92 9.60
N TYR A 23 44.61 4.06 10.15
CA TYR A 23 45.31 4.72 11.25
C TYR A 23 45.45 3.80 12.47
N THR A 24 44.36 3.15 12.87
CA THR A 24 44.34 2.23 14.02
C THR A 24 45.25 1.02 13.78
N ASN A 25 45.25 0.48 12.57
CA ASN A 25 46.13 -0.63 12.20
C ASN A 25 47.60 -0.22 12.18
N PHE A 26 47.90 0.97 11.68
CA PHE A 26 49.25 1.53 11.66
C PHE A 26 49.80 1.69 13.09
N VAL A 27 49.01 2.29 13.99
CA VAL A 27 49.34 2.48 15.41
C VAL A 27 49.57 1.14 16.12
N LYS A 28 48.71 0.14 15.87
CA LYS A 28 48.87 -1.22 16.43
C LYS A 28 50.16 -1.89 15.97
N THR A 29 50.50 -1.75 14.69
CA THR A 29 51.68 -2.40 14.08
C THR A 29 52.99 -1.77 14.57
N HIS A 30 53.03 -0.43 14.67
CA HIS A 30 54.25 0.30 15.00
C HIS A 30 54.40 0.62 16.50
N ARG A 31 53.43 0.20 17.35
CA ARG A 31 53.35 0.50 18.79
C ARG A 31 53.65 1.96 19.12
N SER A 32 53.20 2.86 18.26
CA SER A 32 53.47 4.28 18.36
C SER A 32 52.36 4.94 19.16
N SER A 33 52.71 5.77 20.15
CA SER A 33 51.74 6.57 20.90
C SER A 33 51.52 7.90 20.17
N ILE A 34 50.90 7.82 18.99
CA ILE A 34 50.56 9.00 18.19
C ILE A 34 49.12 9.42 18.55
N PRO A 35 48.86 10.71 18.82
CA PRO A 35 47.51 11.18 19.06
C PRO A 35 46.63 11.04 17.81
N PHE A 36 45.33 10.78 18.00
CA PHE A 36 44.39 10.61 16.89
C PHE A 36 44.36 11.88 16.00
N PRO A 37 44.44 11.74 14.67
CA PRO A 37 44.46 12.89 13.76
C PRO A 37 43.12 13.64 13.80
N ASN A 38 43.21 14.96 13.96
CA ASN A 38 42.03 15.82 14.01
C ASN A 38 41.25 15.83 12.69
N ASP A 39 41.91 15.58 11.56
CA ASP A 39 41.28 15.56 10.23
C ASP A 39 40.18 14.49 10.14
N ILE A 40 40.49 13.25 10.54
CA ILE A 40 39.52 12.14 10.58
C ILE A 40 38.36 12.46 11.53
N ALA A 41 38.64 13.11 12.68
CA ALA A 41 37.59 13.54 13.59
C ALA A 41 36.65 14.58 12.97
N LEU A 42 37.19 15.52 12.19
CA LEU A 42 36.41 16.53 11.48
C LEU A 42 35.59 15.93 10.35
N GLU A 43 36.13 14.96 9.59
CA GLU A 43 35.39 14.27 8.53
C GLU A 43 34.19 13.49 9.09
N VAL A 44 34.37 12.78 10.21
CA VAL A 44 33.26 12.09 10.90
C VAL A 44 32.24 13.11 11.41
N GLY A 45 32.69 14.21 12.01
CA GLY A 45 31.80 15.28 12.46
C GLY A 45 30.98 15.90 11.33
N LEU A 46 31.62 16.17 10.19
CA LEU A 46 30.99 16.76 9.01
C LEU A 46 30.01 15.78 8.34
N SER A 47 30.39 14.51 8.18
CA SER A 47 29.50 13.48 7.62
C SER A 47 28.28 13.24 8.50
N MET A 48 28.45 13.23 9.84
CA MET A 48 27.33 13.15 10.78
C MET A 48 26.40 14.36 10.68
N LEU A 49 26.96 15.58 10.59
CA LEU A 49 26.18 16.81 10.42
C LEU A 49 25.38 16.79 9.11
N LEU A 50 26.01 16.41 8.00
CA LEU A 50 25.35 16.28 6.70
C LEU A 50 24.25 15.22 6.73
N TYR A 51 24.46 14.11 7.45
CA TYR A 51 23.44 13.09 7.63
C TYR A 51 22.23 13.62 8.40
N LEU A 52 22.45 14.35 9.49
CA LEU A 52 21.40 15.02 10.26
C LEU A 52 20.60 16.01 9.40
N VAL A 53 21.30 16.87 8.65
CA VAL A 53 20.70 17.82 7.71
C VAL A 53 19.89 17.10 6.64
N SER A 54 20.43 16.00 6.11
CA SER A 54 19.74 15.17 5.12
C SER A 54 18.44 14.60 5.68
N VAL A 55 18.44 14.06 6.89
CA VAL A 55 17.23 13.54 7.56
C VAL A 55 16.21 14.66 7.81
N LEU A 56 16.67 15.87 8.11
CA LEU A 56 15.79 17.02 8.31
C LEU A 56 15.15 17.50 7.01
N LEU A 57 15.92 17.51 5.91
CA LEU A 57 15.51 17.93 4.57
C LEU A 57 14.80 16.83 3.77
N LEU A 58 14.64 15.63 4.33
CA LEU A 58 13.98 14.53 3.63
C LEU A 58 12.60 15.02 3.13
N PRO A 59 12.30 14.97 1.82
CA PRO A 59 11.00 15.34 1.32
C PRO A 59 9.98 14.34 1.87
N ARG A 60 9.19 14.77 2.85
CA ARG A 60 8.27 13.92 3.60
C ARG A 60 6.81 14.10 3.18
N GLY A 61 6.59 14.39 1.91
CA GLY A 61 5.26 14.38 1.32
C GLY A 61 4.95 12.99 0.81
N ASN A 62 4.11 12.24 1.51
CA ASN A 62 3.52 11.03 0.95
C ASN A 62 2.50 11.49 -0.10
N LYS A 63 2.81 11.27 -1.37
CA LYS A 63 1.83 11.42 -2.45
C LYS A 63 0.98 10.17 -2.45
N GLU A 64 -0.21 10.28 -1.86
CA GLU A 64 -1.19 9.21 -1.90
C GLU A 64 -2.12 9.46 -3.10
N LEU A 65 -2.58 8.38 -3.73
CA LEU A 65 -3.59 8.47 -4.77
C LEU A 65 -4.96 8.52 -4.11
N SER A 66 -5.85 9.37 -4.62
CA SER A 66 -7.26 9.31 -4.24
C SER A 66 -7.89 8.07 -4.87
N LEU A 67 -8.84 7.47 -4.15
CA LEU A 67 -9.60 6.30 -4.63
C LEU A 67 -10.82 6.70 -5.46
N VAL A 68 -11.32 7.93 -5.29
CA VAL A 68 -12.61 8.39 -5.83
C VAL A 68 -12.43 9.25 -7.08
N ASP A 69 -11.44 10.11 -7.08
CA ASP A 69 -11.01 10.85 -8.26
C ASP A 69 -9.65 10.29 -8.66
N ASP A 70 -9.38 10.05 -9.95
CA ASP A 70 -8.03 9.74 -10.48
C ASP A 70 -7.00 10.90 -10.25
N GLY A 71 -7.33 11.84 -9.37
CA GLY A 71 -6.52 12.95 -8.91
C GLY A 71 -5.53 12.55 -7.81
N ARG A 72 -4.42 13.29 -7.77
CA ARG A 72 -3.42 13.18 -6.71
C ARG A 72 -3.87 13.99 -5.49
N VAL A 73 -4.14 13.32 -4.37
CA VAL A 73 -4.35 13.97 -3.08
C VAL A 73 -3.00 14.12 -2.39
N VAL A 74 -2.53 15.36 -2.29
CA VAL A 74 -1.31 15.68 -1.55
C VAL A 74 -1.64 15.68 -0.07
N SER A 75 -1.24 14.63 0.65
CA SER A 75 -1.24 14.68 2.11
C SER A 75 -0.32 15.81 2.57
N ARG A 76 -0.85 16.71 3.39
CA ARG A 76 -0.15 17.93 3.83
C ARG A 76 0.84 17.68 4.97
N GLY A 77 0.88 16.47 5.54
CA GLY A 77 1.61 16.15 6.76
C GLY A 77 2.58 14.97 6.64
N LEU A 78 3.70 15.07 7.36
CA LEU A 78 4.64 13.97 7.62
C LEU A 78 4.01 12.84 8.45
N LEU A 79 3.17 13.26 9.37
CA LEU A 79 2.63 12.47 10.47
C LEU A 79 1.12 12.54 10.37
N ARG A 80 0.45 11.43 10.68
CA ARG A 80 -1.00 11.41 10.78
C ARG A 80 -1.42 12.23 12.00
N PRO A 81 -2.48 13.05 11.89
CA PRO A 81 -2.99 13.78 13.04
C PRO A 81 -3.45 12.80 14.12
N ILE A 82 -3.17 13.16 15.39
CA ILE A 82 -3.57 12.35 16.55
C ILE A 82 -5.07 12.51 16.83
N LEU A 83 -5.62 13.68 16.48
CA LEU A 83 -7.03 13.98 16.66
C LEU A 83 -7.86 13.21 15.63
N MET A 84 -8.76 12.35 16.12
CA MET A 84 -9.59 11.49 15.28
C MET A 84 -10.41 12.29 14.26
N ARG A 85 -10.93 13.47 14.64
CA ARG A 85 -11.68 14.33 13.71
C ARG A 85 -10.84 14.75 12.50
N ASP A 86 -9.56 15.05 12.70
CA ASP A 86 -8.67 15.55 11.64
C ASP A 86 -8.18 14.36 10.80
N ALA A 87 -7.94 13.20 11.43
CA ALA A 87 -7.57 11.97 10.75
C ALA A 87 -8.70 11.45 9.84
N VAL A 88 -9.95 11.51 10.30
CA VAL A 88 -11.12 11.11 9.51
C VAL A 88 -11.29 12.04 8.30
N VAL A 89 -11.13 13.35 8.48
CA VAL A 89 -11.18 14.31 7.36
C VAL A 89 -10.10 14.01 6.31
N GLU A 90 -8.87 13.70 6.72
CA GLU A 90 -7.81 13.30 5.77
C GLU A 90 -8.15 12.02 5.00
N ASP A 91 -8.81 11.05 5.65
CA ASP A 91 -9.23 9.79 5.03
C ASP A 91 -10.45 9.97 4.10
N GLU A 92 -11.39 10.84 4.46
CA GLU A 92 -12.53 11.23 3.62
C GLU A 92 -12.07 11.92 2.33
N ILE A 93 -11.10 12.84 2.42
CA ILE A 93 -10.52 13.52 1.24
C ILE A 93 -9.87 12.51 0.28
N LYS A 94 -9.33 11.40 0.78
CA LYS A 94 -8.76 10.32 -0.05
C LYS A 94 -9.84 9.43 -0.67
N GLY A 95 -11.10 9.60 -0.28
CA GLY A 95 -12.19 8.71 -0.66
C GLY A 95 -12.09 7.32 -0.05
N ALA A 96 -11.22 7.13 0.94
CA ALA A 96 -10.99 5.87 1.60
C ALA A 96 -11.49 6.01 3.04
N ASN A 97 -12.76 5.65 3.28
CA ASN A 97 -13.30 5.59 4.63
C ASN A 97 -12.76 4.35 5.39
N VAL A 98 -11.43 4.23 5.52
CA VAL A 98 -10.74 2.98 5.92
C VAL A 98 -11.25 2.46 7.27
N MET A 99 -11.56 3.34 8.21
CA MET A 99 -12.07 2.95 9.53
C MET A 99 -13.46 2.32 9.47
N PHE A 100 -14.36 2.82 8.62
CA PHE A 100 -15.77 2.39 8.60
C PHE A 100 -16.10 1.48 7.39
N LYS A 101 -15.20 1.34 6.43
CA LYS A 101 -15.36 0.51 5.23
C LYS A 101 -15.82 -0.93 5.53
N PRO A 102 -15.30 -1.64 6.55
CA PRO A 102 -15.77 -3.00 6.85
C PRO A 102 -17.24 -3.04 7.29
N VAL A 103 -17.72 -1.99 7.97
CA VAL A 103 -19.09 -1.88 8.48
C VAL A 103 -20.05 -1.48 7.37
N GLU A 104 -19.61 -0.61 6.45
CA GLU A 104 -20.41 -0.10 5.34
C GLU A 104 -20.52 -1.10 4.20
N THR A 105 -19.38 -1.65 3.74
CA THR A 105 -19.36 -2.55 2.57
C THR A 105 -19.86 -3.95 2.88
N ARG A 106 -19.90 -4.34 4.16
CA ARG A 106 -20.38 -5.66 4.65
C ARG A 106 -20.05 -6.79 3.67
N VAL A 107 -18.75 -6.97 3.39
CA VAL A 107 -18.27 -7.90 2.35
C VAL A 107 -18.80 -9.33 2.48
N GLY A 108 -19.15 -9.78 3.68
CA GLY A 108 -19.77 -11.10 3.91
C GLY A 108 -21.24 -11.23 3.47
N PHE A 109 -21.92 -10.13 3.15
CA PHE A 109 -23.33 -10.08 2.74
C PHE A 109 -23.52 -9.68 1.28
N ILE A 110 -22.44 -9.61 0.51
CA ILE A 110 -22.50 -9.27 -0.91
C ILE A 110 -23.07 -10.45 -1.69
N ASP A 111 -24.11 -10.19 -2.49
CA ASP A 111 -24.64 -11.18 -3.44
C ASP A 111 -23.71 -11.29 -4.65
N ILE A 112 -22.87 -12.32 -4.65
CA ILE A 112 -21.89 -12.59 -5.69
C ILE A 112 -22.57 -12.90 -7.02
N LEU A 113 -23.73 -13.56 -7.01
CA LEU A 113 -24.45 -13.93 -8.24
C LEU A 113 -25.07 -12.71 -8.91
N ARG A 114 -25.49 -11.73 -8.11
CA ARG A 114 -25.94 -10.44 -8.62
C ARG A 114 -24.78 -9.65 -9.23
N LEU A 115 -23.64 -9.52 -8.54
CA LEU A 115 -22.47 -8.79 -9.08
C LEU A 115 -21.97 -9.38 -10.40
N ARG A 116 -21.95 -10.72 -10.53
CA ARG A 116 -21.52 -11.36 -11.79
C ARG A 116 -22.43 -11.02 -12.96
N ARG A 117 -23.74 -10.89 -12.72
CA ARG A 117 -24.70 -10.49 -13.75
C ARG A 117 -24.55 -9.02 -14.12
N GLU A 118 -24.35 -8.16 -13.13
CA GLU A 118 -24.07 -6.73 -13.36
C GLU A 118 -22.77 -6.53 -14.15
N PHE A 119 -21.73 -7.31 -13.84
CA PHE A 119 -20.47 -7.27 -14.57
C PHE A 119 -20.62 -7.77 -16.02
N ALA A 120 -21.32 -8.88 -16.24
CA ALA A 120 -21.57 -9.40 -17.59
C ALA A 120 -22.37 -8.41 -18.45
N ALA A 121 -23.41 -7.79 -17.88
CA ALA A 121 -24.19 -6.77 -18.57
C ALA A 121 -23.34 -5.52 -18.92
N TRP A 122 -22.43 -5.13 -18.03
CA TRP A 122 -21.50 -4.02 -18.29
C TRP A 122 -20.47 -4.35 -19.37
N GLU A 123 -19.99 -5.60 -19.44
CA GLU A 123 -19.07 -6.05 -20.47
C GLU A 123 -19.72 -6.00 -21.87
N GLU A 124 -20.96 -6.48 -21.98
CA GLU A 124 -21.76 -6.39 -23.21
C GLU A 124 -21.98 -4.93 -23.65
N GLU A 125 -22.25 -4.02 -22.71
CA GLU A 125 -22.42 -2.59 -23.00
C GLU A 125 -21.12 -1.94 -23.53
N GLN A 126 -19.97 -2.33 -22.99
CA GLN A 126 -18.67 -1.81 -23.45
C GLN A 126 -18.26 -2.36 -24.83
N GLU A 127 -18.61 -3.61 -25.14
CA GLU A 127 -18.41 -4.18 -26.47
C GLU A 127 -19.27 -3.45 -27.52
N GLY A 128 -20.55 -3.23 -27.23
CA GLY A 128 -21.43 -2.45 -28.13
C GLY A 128 -21.01 -0.98 -28.29
N ALA A 129 -20.48 -0.35 -27.23
CA ALA A 129 -19.93 1.01 -27.30
C ALA A 129 -18.63 1.08 -28.13
N ARG A 130 -17.82 0.01 -28.13
CA ARG A 130 -16.60 -0.10 -28.94
C ARG A 130 -16.90 -0.37 -30.41
N GLU A 131 -17.90 -1.18 -30.71
CA GLU A 131 -18.34 -1.45 -32.08
C GLU A 131 -18.92 -0.19 -32.74
N SER A 132 -19.77 0.55 -32.02
CA SER A 132 -20.33 1.82 -32.52
C SER A 132 -19.30 2.96 -32.64
N ALA A 133 -18.22 2.95 -31.84
CA ALA A 133 -17.09 3.88 -31.99
C ALA A 133 -16.05 3.42 -33.05
N GLY A 134 -16.01 2.13 -33.36
CA GLY A 134 -15.17 1.54 -34.43
C GLY A 134 -15.75 1.73 -35.83
N GLU A 135 -17.06 1.94 -35.97
CA GLU A 135 -17.75 2.10 -37.25
C GLU A 135 -17.63 3.50 -37.89
N SER A 136 -16.66 4.30 -37.45
CA SER A 136 -16.21 5.52 -38.17
C SER A 136 -14.74 5.46 -38.61
N GLY A 137 -14.07 4.31 -38.51
CA GLY A 137 -12.66 4.20 -38.87
C GLY A 137 -12.29 2.81 -39.40
N SER A 138 -12.06 2.76 -40.70
CA SER A 138 -11.30 1.72 -41.41
C SER A 138 -12.10 0.52 -41.94
N ALA A 139 -12.69 0.74 -43.12
CA ALA A 139 -12.72 -0.29 -44.15
C ALA A 139 -11.30 -0.77 -44.46
N GLY A 140 -11.12 -2.09 -44.58
CA GLY A 140 -9.96 -2.72 -45.22
C GLY A 140 -9.09 -3.52 -44.25
N GLU A 141 -9.26 -4.83 -44.23
CA GLU A 141 -8.35 -5.78 -44.89
C GLU A 141 -8.67 -7.19 -44.36
N SER A 142 -8.94 -8.09 -45.29
CA SER A 142 -9.31 -9.48 -45.11
C SER A 142 -8.13 -10.40 -44.77
N ASP A 143 -8.48 -11.60 -44.31
CA ASP A 143 -7.86 -12.89 -44.70
C ASP A 143 -6.79 -13.47 -43.74
N ASN A 144 -7.15 -14.47 -42.92
CA ASN A 144 -6.95 -15.87 -43.32
C ASN A 144 -7.44 -16.91 -42.30
N THR A 145 -8.06 -17.91 -42.90
CA THR A 145 -8.42 -19.25 -42.46
C THR A 145 -7.21 -20.09 -42.00
N GLU A 146 -7.38 -20.93 -40.98
CA GLU A 146 -6.92 -22.35 -40.85
C GLU A 146 -7.22 -22.83 -39.41
N LYS A 147 -8.20 -23.70 -39.14
CA LYS A 147 -8.29 -25.16 -39.36
C LYS A 147 -7.20 -25.99 -38.67
N SER A 148 -7.53 -26.52 -37.49
CA SER A 148 -7.41 -27.94 -37.05
C SER A 148 -7.57 -27.92 -35.52
N GLY A 149 -8.20 -28.87 -34.83
CA GLY A 149 -8.68 -30.19 -35.15
C GLY A 149 -8.61 -31.00 -33.84
N SER A 150 -9.51 -31.97 -33.72
CA SER A 150 -9.43 -33.13 -32.80
C SER A 150 -10.20 -33.05 -31.49
N ALA A 151 -11.35 -33.72 -31.56
CA ALA A 151 -12.10 -34.41 -30.52
C ALA A 151 -11.30 -34.93 -29.32
N GLU A 152 -11.92 -34.88 -28.14
CA GLU A 152 -12.14 -36.11 -27.37
C GLU A 152 -13.33 -36.01 -26.42
N LYS A 153 -14.01 -37.15 -26.30
CA LYS A 153 -15.25 -37.43 -25.59
C LYS A 153 -14.90 -38.01 -24.23
N SER A 154 -15.59 -37.63 -23.15
CA SER A 154 -15.89 -38.56 -22.05
C SER A 154 -16.93 -38.00 -21.09
N ASP A 155 -17.97 -38.81 -20.91
CA ASP A 155 -18.90 -38.83 -19.79
C ASP A 155 -18.16 -38.88 -18.44
N ASN A 156 -18.72 -38.29 -17.37
CA ASN A 156 -19.32 -39.12 -16.33
C ASN A 156 -20.18 -38.35 -15.31
N THR A 157 -21.16 -39.10 -14.82
CA THR A 157 -22.16 -38.81 -13.78
C THR A 157 -21.59 -39.12 -12.38
N GLU A 158 -21.95 -38.33 -11.36
CA GLU A 158 -22.19 -38.71 -9.94
C GLU A 158 -22.34 -37.40 -9.12
N LYS A 159 -23.48 -37.01 -8.55
CA LYS A 159 -24.35 -37.58 -7.50
C LYS A 159 -23.66 -37.77 -6.14
N SER A 160 -23.82 -36.78 -5.25
CA SER A 160 -23.81 -36.88 -3.77
C SER A 160 -24.03 -35.46 -3.23
N SER A 161 -25.14 -34.99 -2.64
CA SER A 161 -26.01 -35.46 -1.54
C SER A 161 -25.29 -35.66 -0.20
N ILE A 162 -25.01 -34.57 0.53
CA ILE A 162 -24.90 -34.63 2.00
C ILE A 162 -25.65 -33.45 2.64
N THR A 163 -26.79 -33.84 3.21
CA THR A 163 -27.64 -33.19 4.19
C THR A 163 -26.89 -32.98 5.52
N GLY A 164 -27.13 -31.87 6.23
CA GLY A 164 -26.60 -31.69 7.59
C GLY A 164 -26.90 -30.35 8.25
N GLU A 165 -28.16 -30.12 8.61
CA GLU A 165 -28.59 -29.31 9.77
C GLU A 165 -29.35 -30.28 10.72
N PRO A 166 -29.72 -29.94 11.98
CA PRO A 166 -29.39 -28.78 12.83
C PRO A 166 -29.10 -29.16 14.31
N GLN A 167 -28.79 -28.18 15.18
CA GLN A 167 -29.32 -28.00 16.57
C GLN A 167 -28.55 -26.84 17.24
N GLU A 168 -29.16 -25.70 17.60
CA GLU A 168 -30.15 -25.40 18.66
C GLU A 168 -29.56 -25.41 20.10
N LYS A 169 -29.91 -24.35 20.84
CA LYS A 169 -29.70 -24.02 22.28
C LYS A 169 -28.51 -23.07 22.52
N SER A 170 -28.61 -22.01 23.32
CA SER A 170 -29.56 -21.68 24.38
C SER A 170 -29.51 -20.18 24.72
N ASP A 171 -30.66 -19.69 25.17
CA ASP A 171 -30.87 -18.39 25.79
C ASP A 171 -29.97 -18.16 27.01
N THR A 172 -29.51 -16.92 27.20
CA THR A 172 -29.40 -16.36 28.56
C THR A 172 -29.61 -14.85 28.56
N LYS A 173 -30.83 -14.52 28.98
CA LYS A 173 -31.35 -13.21 29.35
C LYS A 173 -30.76 -12.84 30.72
N THR A 174 -30.06 -11.71 30.83
CA THR A 174 -29.86 -11.05 32.13
C THR A 174 -30.29 -9.59 32.06
N LYS A 175 -31.20 -9.26 32.97
CA LYS A 175 -31.90 -7.98 33.16
C LYS A 175 -31.11 -7.07 34.12
N ALA A 176 -31.26 -5.77 33.88
CA ALA A 176 -31.49 -4.69 34.85
C ALA A 176 -30.35 -4.16 35.74
N ASN A 177 -30.06 -2.86 35.58
CA ASN A 177 -30.11 -1.75 36.56
C ASN A 177 -29.22 -0.62 36.01
N GLY A 178 -29.55 0.67 35.94
CA GLY A 178 -30.61 1.54 36.45
C GLY A 178 -30.03 2.98 36.38
N PRO A 179 -30.79 4.04 36.07
CA PRO A 179 -30.23 5.37 35.88
C PRO A 179 -30.05 6.13 37.20
N HIS A 180 -28.82 6.58 37.48
CA HIS A 180 -28.56 7.51 38.59
C HIS A 180 -28.90 8.95 38.17
N LYS A 181 -30.02 9.45 38.70
CA LYS A 181 -30.32 10.88 38.85
C LYS A 181 -29.83 11.38 40.21
N LYS A 182 -29.66 12.71 40.28
CA LYS A 182 -29.42 13.61 41.43
C LYS A 182 -27.93 13.88 41.71
N LYS A 183 -27.50 15.13 41.97
CA LYS A 183 -28.19 16.26 42.61
C LYS A 183 -27.36 17.54 42.40
N THR A 184 -28.08 18.67 42.35
CA THR A 184 -27.71 20.04 42.79
C THR A 184 -26.51 20.73 42.18
#